data_AF-A0A6F8U2X1-F1
#
_entry.id   AF-A0A6F8U2X1-F1
#
_cell.length_a   1.000
_cell.length_b   1.000
_cell.length_c   1.000
_cell.angle_alpha   90.00
_cell.angle_beta   90.00
_cell.angle_gamma   90.00
#
_symmetry.space_group_name_H-M   'P 1'
#
loop_
_entity.id
_entity.type
_entity.pdbx_description
1 polymer ?
#
loop_
_entity_poly.entity_id
_entity_poly.type
_entity_poly.pdbx_seq_one_letter_code
_entity_poly.pdbx_strand_id
1 'polypeptide(L)'
;MRSTLSGKTTQDLLIGMSGRTAQAGFNKSILKSISVAVPSDSVTLENFESFVLPIRTQILALRAKATNLRAQRDLLLPKLVSGEIDVSDITMPEDKEVEAA
;
A
#
# COMPACT_ATOMS: atom_id res chain seq x y z
N MET A 1 -15.43 5.85 -3.23
CA MET A 1 -15.49 5.13 -1.91
C MET A 1 -15.35 3.59 -2.04
N ARG A 2 -14.59 3.06 -3.01
CA ARG A 2 -14.67 1.63 -3.36
C ARG A 2 -13.61 0.68 -2.77
N SER A 3 -12.62 1.09 -1.96
CA SER A 3 -11.54 0.13 -1.61
C SER A 3 -10.72 0.35 -0.32
N THR A 4 -11.33 0.57 0.84
CA THR A 4 -10.57 0.63 2.13
C THR A 4 -10.96 -0.41 3.17
N LEU A 5 -11.63 -1.50 2.78
CA LEU A 5 -11.89 -2.65 3.66
C LEU A 5 -10.63 -3.51 3.92
N SER A 6 -9.58 -3.39 3.09
CA SER A 6 -8.31 -4.14 3.23
C SER A 6 -7.22 -3.35 3.98
N GLY A 7 -7.53 -2.14 4.46
CA GLY A 7 -6.57 -1.37 5.26
C GLY A 7 -6.37 -2.03 6.64
N LYS A 8 -5.13 -2.07 7.14
CA LYS A 8 -4.79 -2.65 8.45
C LYS A 8 -5.69 -2.11 9.57
N THR A 9 -5.95 -0.81 9.61
CA THR A 9 -6.84 -0.17 10.60
C THR A 9 -8.28 -0.69 10.53
N THR A 10 -8.82 -0.90 9.32
CA THR A 10 -10.16 -1.44 9.13
C THR A 10 -10.20 -2.92 9.53
N GLN A 11 -9.15 -3.66 9.22
CA GLN A 11 -9.00 -5.07 9.61
C GLN A 11 -8.85 -5.22 11.13
N ASP A 12 -8.09 -4.35 11.78
CA ASP A 12 -7.91 -4.32 13.23
C ASP A 12 -9.23 -3.98 13.94
N LEU A 13 -10.01 -3.01 13.41
CA LEU A 13 -11.36 -2.71 13.91
C LEU A 13 -12.30 -3.91 13.77
N LEU A 14 -12.29 -4.56 12.60
CA LEU A 14 -13.08 -5.76 12.34
C LEU A 14 -12.69 -6.91 13.27
N ILE A 15 -11.39 -7.12 13.50
CA ILE A 15 -10.85 -8.12 14.42
C ILE A 15 -11.33 -7.84 15.85
N GLY A 16 -11.24 -6.58 16.30
CA GLY A 16 -11.74 -6.15 17.61
C GLY A 16 -13.25 -6.38 17.78
N MET A 17 -14.05 -6.13 16.74
CA MET A 17 -15.50 -6.42 16.74
C MET A 17 -15.81 -7.92 16.69
N SER A 18 -14.90 -8.73 16.14
CA SER A 18 -15.03 -10.19 16.02
C SER A 18 -14.53 -10.98 17.25
N GLY A 19 -14.14 -10.29 18.33
CA GLY A 19 -13.56 -10.84 19.56
C GLY A 19 -14.41 -11.83 20.38
N ARG A 20 -15.32 -12.58 19.76
CA ARG A 20 -16.16 -13.60 20.39
C ARG A 20 -15.87 -15.04 19.95
N THR A 21 -14.92 -15.30 19.06
CA THR A 21 -14.57 -16.68 18.65
C THR A 21 -13.08 -16.87 18.32
N ALA A 22 -12.55 -18.06 18.62
CA ALA A 22 -11.16 -18.49 18.34
C ALA A 22 -10.79 -18.50 16.83
N GLN A 23 -11.79 -18.39 15.96
CA GLN A 23 -11.63 -18.19 14.53
C GLN A 23 -12.34 -16.87 14.18
N ALA A 24 -11.61 -15.90 13.62
CA ALA A 24 -12.17 -14.61 13.21
C ALA A 24 -13.11 -14.80 12.01
N GLY A 25 -14.37 -15.14 12.28
CA GLY A 25 -15.40 -15.33 11.28
C GLY A 25 -16.11 -14.02 11.00
N PHE A 26 -15.82 -13.39 9.85
CA PHE A 26 -16.57 -12.22 9.40
C PHE A 26 -18.00 -12.65 9.02
N ASN A 27 -18.97 -12.28 9.84
CA ASN A 27 -20.38 -12.52 9.53
C ASN A 27 -21.07 -11.25 9.00
N LYS A 28 -22.17 -11.45 8.26
CA LYS A 28 -22.95 -10.36 7.65
C LYS A 28 -23.47 -9.35 8.68
N SER A 29 -23.73 -9.79 9.92
CA SER A 29 -24.17 -8.91 11.01
C SER A 29 -23.09 -7.94 11.49
N ILE A 30 -21.83 -8.37 11.58
CA ILE A 30 -20.71 -7.49 11.96
C ILE A 30 -20.55 -6.39 10.91
N LEU A 31 -20.55 -6.74 9.63
CA LEU A 31 -20.42 -5.74 8.55
C LEU A 31 -21.56 -4.72 8.56
N LYS A 32 -22.80 -5.16 8.84
CA LYS A 32 -23.95 -4.25 8.96
C LYS A 32 -23.90 -3.34 10.19
N SER A 33 -23.16 -3.73 11.23
CA SER A 33 -23.03 -2.93 12.46
C SER A 33 -22.00 -1.81 12.37
N ILE A 34 -21.17 -1.80 11.31
CA ILE A 34 -20.20 -0.73 11.08
C ILE A 34 -20.96 0.50 10.60
N SER A 35 -21.02 1.52 11.46
CA SER A 35 -21.53 2.83 11.09
C SER A 35 -20.46 3.60 10.33
N VAL A 36 -20.80 4.08 9.13
CA VAL A 36 -19.92 4.89 8.30
C VAL A 36 -20.60 6.23 8.04
N ALA A 37 -19.91 7.32 8.31
CA ALA A 37 -20.38 8.65 7.93
C ALA A 37 -20.27 8.78 6.40
N VAL A 38 -21.42 8.70 5.73
CA VAL A 38 -21.52 8.89 4.28
C VAL A 38 -22.25 10.22 4.04
N PRO A 39 -21.64 11.18 3.33
CA PRO A 39 -22.35 12.39 2.94
C PRO A 39 -23.54 12.01 2.04
N SER A 40 -24.70 12.62 2.28
CA SER A 40 -25.90 12.41 1.46
C SER A 40 -25.80 13.04 0.07
N ASP A 41 -24.89 14.00 -0.10
CA ASP A 41 -24.63 14.68 -1.37
C ASP A 41 -23.59 13.92 -2.22
N SER A 42 -24.00 13.55 -3.43
CA SER A 42 -23.13 12.85 -4.39
C SER A 42 -21.98 13.70 -4.89
N VAL A 43 -22.16 15.04 -4.96
CA VAL A 43 -21.14 15.95 -5.47
C VAL A 43 -19.95 16.02 -4.50
N THR A 44 -20.23 16.14 -3.21
CA THR A 44 -19.20 16.09 -2.16
C THR A 44 -18.41 14.78 -2.20
N LEU A 45 -19.09 13.65 -2.43
CA LEU A 45 -18.43 12.35 -2.54
C LEU A 45 -17.50 12.27 -3.75
N GLU A 46 -17.94 12.76 -4.90
CA GLU A 46 -17.17 12.76 -6.13
C GLU A 46 -15.94 13.68 -6.03
N ASN A 47 -16.08 14.86 -5.45
CA ASN A 47 -14.98 15.81 -5.23
C ASN A 47 -13.91 15.23 -4.29
N PHE A 48 -14.34 14.57 -3.21
CA PHE A 48 -13.41 13.87 -2.33
C PHE A 48 -12.69 12.75 -3.06
N GLU A 49 -13.41 11.95 -3.84
CA GLU A 49 -12.85 10.82 -4.56
C GLU A 49 -11.85 11.28 -5.64
N SER A 50 -12.19 12.28 -6.44
CA SER A 50 -11.31 12.82 -7.49
C SER A 50 -10.02 13.42 -6.92
N PHE A 51 -10.08 14.03 -5.73
CA PHE A 51 -8.90 14.56 -5.04
C PHE A 51 -8.01 13.46 -4.44
N VAL A 52 -8.59 12.48 -3.75
CA VAL A 52 -7.82 11.47 -3.00
C VAL A 52 -7.31 10.32 -3.88
N LEU A 53 -8.03 9.96 -4.94
CA LEU A 53 -7.65 8.87 -5.84
C LEU A 53 -6.24 8.99 -6.45
N PRO A 54 -5.79 10.12 -6.99
CA PRO A 54 -4.45 10.23 -7.56
C PRO A 54 -3.37 10.01 -6.50
N ILE A 55 -3.52 10.61 -5.31
CA ILE A 55 -2.59 10.44 -4.18
C ILE A 55 -2.53 8.97 -3.77
N ARG A 56 -3.68 8.32 -3.65
CA ARG A 56 -3.75 6.89 -3.28
C ARG A 56 -3.07 6.01 -4.34
N THR A 57 -3.32 6.28 -5.61
CA THR A 57 -2.71 5.56 -6.72
C THR A 57 -1.18 5.65 -6.67
N GLN A 58 -0.64 6.84 -6.39
CA GLN A 58 0.79 7.04 -6.22
C GLN A 58 1.34 6.26 -5.03
N ILE A 59 0.67 6.30 -3.88
CA ILE A 59 1.07 5.52 -2.69
C ILE A 59 1.17 4.02 -3.02
N LEU A 60 0.18 3.48 -3.72
CA LEU A 60 0.17 2.06 -4.09
C LEU A 60 1.30 1.72 -5.07
N ALA A 61 1.52 2.57 -6.07
CA ALA A 61 2.60 2.41 -7.04
C ALA A 61 3.98 2.44 -6.36
N LEU A 62 4.21 3.41 -5.46
CA LEU A 62 5.46 3.53 -4.72
C LEU A 62 5.70 2.35 -3.79
N ARG A 63 4.65 1.84 -3.11
CA ARG A 63 4.76 0.63 -2.29
C ARG A 63 5.15 -0.58 -3.13
N ALA A 64 4.52 -0.78 -4.29
CA ALA A 64 4.86 -1.87 -5.19
C ALA A 64 6.31 -1.76 -5.69
N LYS A 65 6.74 -0.57 -6.11
CA LYS A 65 8.13 -0.30 -6.51
C LYS A 65 9.12 -0.60 -5.39
N ALA A 66 8.85 -0.11 -4.18
CA ALA A 66 9.74 -0.34 -3.03
C ALA A 66 9.84 -1.83 -2.67
N THR A 67 8.74 -2.59 -2.74
CA THR A 67 8.77 -4.03 -2.53
C THR A 67 9.62 -4.73 -3.59
N ASN A 68 9.46 -4.37 -4.86
CA ASN A 68 10.25 -4.94 -5.95
C ASN A 68 11.75 -4.63 -5.80
N LEU A 69 12.09 -3.36 -5.54
CA LEU A 69 13.48 -2.94 -5.34
C LEU A 69 14.16 -3.67 -4.17
N ARG A 70 13.44 -3.91 -3.07
CA ARG A 70 13.95 -4.72 -1.96
C ARG A 70 14.21 -6.15 -2.38
N ALA A 71 13.26 -6.77 -3.08
CA ALA A 71 13.43 -8.14 -3.58
C ALA A 71 14.61 -8.26 -4.56
N GLN A 72 14.78 -7.29 -5.46
CA GLN A 72 15.91 -7.23 -6.38
C GLN A 72 17.23 -7.05 -5.64
N ARG A 73 17.29 -6.14 -4.67
CA ARG A 73 18.46 -5.96 -3.80
C ARG A 73 18.81 -7.27 -3.09
N ASP A 74 17.85 -7.90 -2.44
CA ASP A 74 18.08 -9.12 -1.66
C ASP A 74 18.52 -10.30 -2.53
N LEU A 75 18.12 -10.32 -3.81
CA LEU A 75 18.54 -11.30 -4.79
C LEU A 75 19.93 -11.02 -5.39
N LEU A 76 20.25 -9.75 -5.67
CA LEU A 76 21.48 -9.37 -6.34
C LEU A 76 22.66 -9.18 -5.38
N LEU A 77 22.41 -8.66 -4.19
CA LEU A 77 23.47 -8.33 -3.23
C LEU A 77 24.34 -9.55 -2.87
N PRO A 78 23.82 -10.76 -2.60
CA PRO A 78 24.65 -11.92 -2.33
C PRO A 78 25.57 -12.29 -3.50
N LYS A 79 25.07 -12.16 -4.74
CA LYS A 79 25.80 -12.50 -5.97
C LYS A 79 26.88 -11.46 -6.32
N LEU A 80 26.63 -10.20 -6.00
CA LEU A 80 27.63 -9.14 -6.12
C LEU A 80 28.75 -9.33 -5.10
N VAL A 81 28.41 -9.67 -3.85
CA VAL A 81 29.41 -9.92 -2.80
C VAL A 81 30.21 -11.20 -3.05
N SER A 82 29.61 -12.24 -3.63
CA SER A 82 30.35 -13.47 -3.99
C SER A 82 31.22 -13.32 -5.23
N GLY A 83 31.09 -12.22 -5.98
CA GLY A 83 31.78 -12.01 -7.25
C GLY A 83 31.23 -12.83 -8.42
N GLU A 84 30.03 -13.43 -8.26
CA GLU A 84 29.34 -14.14 -9.35
C GLU A 84 28.87 -13.20 -10.47
N ILE A 85 28.73 -11.91 -10.17
CA ILE A 85 28.36 -10.86 -11.13
C ILE A 85 29.50 -9.86 -11.20
N ASP A 86 30.13 -9.74 -12.37
CA ASP A 86 31.14 -8.71 -12.65
C ASP A 86 30.45 -7.38 -12.98
N VAL A 87 30.93 -6.31 -12.34
CA VAL A 87 30.41 -4.95 -12.44
C VAL A 87 31.52 -3.94 -12.75
N SER A 88 32.67 -4.39 -13.22
CA SER A 88 33.84 -3.53 -13.47
C SER A 88 33.62 -2.55 -14.63
N ASP A 89 32.81 -2.94 -15.62
CA ASP A 89 32.62 -2.17 -16.87
C ASP A 89 31.31 -1.36 -16.91
N ILE A 90 30.54 -1.29 -15.81
CA ILE A 90 29.30 -0.51 -15.79
C ILE A 90 29.54 0.96 -15.45
N THR A 91 29.00 1.84 -16.31
CA THR A 91 28.93 3.28 -16.05
C THR A 91 27.97 3.56 -14.90
N MET A 92 28.49 4.12 -13.80
CA MET A 92 27.66 4.56 -12.67
C MET A 92 26.72 5.68 -13.11
N PRO A 93 25.44 5.67 -12.70
CA PRO A 93 24.54 6.78 -12.97
C PRO A 93 25.04 8.03 -12.27
N GLU A 94 25.03 9.18 -12.96
CA GLU A 94 25.41 10.47 -12.40
C GLU A 94 24.52 10.82 -11.20
N ASP A 95 25.13 11.23 -10.09
CA ASP A 95 24.45 11.72 -8.88
C ASP A 95 23.69 13.01 -9.20
N LYS A 96 22.50 12.89 -9.80
CA LYS A 96 21.55 13.99 -9.89
C LYS A 96 20.91 14.12 -8.52
N GLU A 97 21.46 15.00 -7.69
CA GLU A 97 20.77 15.55 -6.53
C GLU A 97 19.35 15.89 -6.98
N VAL A 98 18.36 15.31 -6.30
CA VAL A 98 16.95 15.51 -6.61
C VAL A 98 16.60 16.94 -6.17
N GLU A 99 16.90 17.91 -7.02
CA GLU A 99 16.40 19.27 -6.93
C GLU A 99 14.90 19.20 -7.27
N ALA A 100 14.11 18.93 -6.23
CA ALA A 100 12.66 18.89 -6.32
C ALA A 100 12.13 20.31 -6.48
N ALA A 101 11.64 20.62 -7.69
CA ALA A 101 10.74 21.73 -7.97
C ALA A 101 9.28 21.29 -7.80
#